data_AF-A0A358SV20-F1
#
_entry.id   AF-A0A358SV20-F1
#
_cell.length_a   1.000
_cell.length_b   1.000
_cell.length_c   1.000
_cell.angle_alpha   90.00
_cell.angle_beta   90.00
_cell.angle_gamma   90.00
#
_symmetry.space_group_name_H-M   'P 1'
#
loop_
_entity.id
_entity.type
_entity.pdbx_description
1 polymer ?
#
loop_
_entity_poly.entity_id
_entity_poly.type
_entity_poly.pdbx_seq_one_letter_code
_entity_poly.pdbx_strand_id
1 'polypeptide(L)'
;MLTPSGRLPHAFLSIATYPDSLAGEHGHGGGPHPDWVSYGPTTNFEVPAHAVVTVTVRQYDTGGTIYNPYFAQVHGTLGGTATVDGKTVTGINPNTVGHTFTLHMFQANQPAEFISVPLPGVSASAPNHANGYPTPHVVTFSFVTAGPGRYVWNCEFPCGTGYEGFGGPMSTEGYMDGTLTVG
;
A
#
# COMPACT_ATOMS: atom_id res chain seq x y z
N MET A 1 -4.32 18.72 10.68
CA MET A 1 -4.41 19.83 9.71
C MET A 1 -5.49 20.81 10.19
N LEU A 2 -5.26 22.12 10.13
CA LEU A 2 -6.26 23.13 10.49
C LEU A 2 -7.09 23.46 9.24
N THR A 3 -8.41 23.35 9.36
CA THR A 3 -9.39 23.77 8.35
C THR A 3 -10.24 24.91 8.91
N PRO A 4 -11.05 25.60 8.08
CA PRO A 4 -12.03 26.56 8.57
C PRO A 4 -13.03 25.97 9.60
N SER A 5 -13.18 24.64 9.63
CA SER A 5 -14.04 23.90 10.55
C SER A 5 -13.33 23.36 11.80
N GLY A 6 -12.00 23.57 11.94
CA GLY A 6 -11.23 23.15 13.12
C GLY A 6 -10.05 22.23 12.79
N ARG A 7 -9.55 21.50 13.79
CA ARG A 7 -8.46 20.53 13.61
C ARG A 7 -9.05 19.18 13.24
N LEU A 8 -8.69 18.65 12.07
CA LEU A 8 -9.08 17.30 11.68
C LEU A 8 -8.49 16.25 12.65
N PRO A 9 -9.24 15.18 13.00
CA PRO A 9 -8.68 14.00 13.64
C PRO A 9 -7.50 13.44 12.83
N HIS A 10 -6.63 12.69 13.49
CA HIS A 10 -5.44 12.13 12.87
C HIS A 10 -5.27 10.67 13.29
N ALA A 11 -5.26 9.77 12.31
CA ALA A 11 -4.97 8.35 12.48
C ALA A 11 -3.67 7.96 11.78
N PHE A 12 -3.06 6.87 12.25
CA PHE A 12 -1.79 6.37 11.74
C PHE A 12 -1.91 4.88 11.40
N LEU A 13 -1.48 4.51 10.20
CA LEU A 13 -1.36 3.12 9.78
C LEU A 13 0.11 2.80 9.59
N SER A 14 0.59 1.71 10.20
CA SER A 14 1.92 1.17 9.91
C SER A 14 1.79 -0.22 9.33
N ILE A 15 2.19 -0.35 8.07
CA ILE A 15 2.09 -1.58 7.30
C ILE A 15 3.42 -1.90 6.64
N ALA A 16 3.52 -3.08 6.03
CA ALA A 16 4.69 -3.55 5.32
C ALA A 16 4.27 -4.44 4.14
N THR A 17 5.14 -4.54 3.14
CA THR A 17 5.03 -5.53 2.06
C THR A 17 6.19 -6.51 2.13
N TYR A 18 5.89 -7.78 1.91
CA TYR A 18 6.84 -8.88 2.04
C TYR A 18 6.91 -9.70 0.75
N PRO A 19 8.10 -10.26 0.43
CA PRO A 19 8.27 -11.17 -0.71
C PRO A 19 7.58 -12.54 -0.51
N ASP A 20 7.05 -12.79 0.68
CA ASP A 20 6.41 -14.02 1.12
C ASP A 20 5.30 -13.68 2.13
N SER A 21 4.62 -14.71 2.64
CA SER A 21 3.54 -14.56 3.62
C SER A 21 3.97 -14.98 5.03
N LEU A 22 5.27 -15.20 5.27
CA LEU A 22 5.80 -15.67 6.55
C LEU A 22 5.82 -14.57 7.63
N ALA A 23 5.60 -13.32 7.22
CA ALA A 23 5.38 -12.18 8.08
C ALA A 23 4.05 -11.50 7.75
N GLY A 24 3.40 -10.92 8.75
CA GLY A 24 2.15 -10.18 8.57
C GLY A 24 0.90 -10.99 8.88
N GLU A 25 -0.16 -10.81 8.09
CA GLU A 25 -1.54 -11.25 8.40
C GLU A 25 -1.68 -12.78 8.51
N HIS A 26 -0.84 -13.54 7.81
CA HIS A 26 -0.93 -15.01 7.75
C HIS A 26 -0.09 -15.74 8.81
N GLY A 27 0.63 -15.00 9.67
CA GLY A 27 1.44 -15.54 10.76
C GLY A 27 2.67 -16.35 10.31
N HIS A 28 3.37 -16.96 11.27
CA HIS A 28 4.66 -17.62 11.04
C HIS A 28 4.64 -18.80 10.04
N GLY A 29 3.47 -19.39 9.80
CA GLY A 29 3.30 -20.48 8.83
C GLY A 29 2.93 -20.00 7.42
N GLY A 30 2.70 -18.70 7.23
CA GLY A 30 2.29 -18.09 5.96
C GLY A 30 0.95 -18.56 5.39
N GLY A 31 0.11 -19.16 6.23
CA GLY A 31 -1.22 -19.60 5.84
C GLY A 31 -1.21 -20.65 4.71
N PRO A 32 -2.24 -20.67 3.85
CA PRO A 32 -2.33 -21.60 2.73
C PRO A 32 -1.29 -21.38 1.62
N HIS A 33 -0.75 -20.17 1.49
CA HIS A 33 0.20 -19.78 0.45
C HIS A 33 1.41 -19.03 1.04
N PRO A 34 2.30 -19.74 1.77
CA PRO A 34 3.43 -19.12 2.45
C PRO A 34 4.44 -18.44 1.50
N ASP A 35 4.48 -18.86 0.24
CA ASP A 35 5.37 -18.36 -0.81
C ASP A 35 4.82 -17.13 -1.53
N TRP A 36 3.59 -16.70 -1.24
CA TRP A 36 2.98 -15.55 -1.89
C TRP A 36 3.39 -14.24 -1.23
N VAL A 37 3.61 -13.21 -2.04
CA VAL A 37 3.77 -11.83 -1.59
C VAL A 37 2.56 -11.36 -0.80
N SER A 38 2.78 -10.55 0.23
CA SER A 38 1.69 -10.08 1.10
C SER A 38 1.93 -8.69 1.69
N TYR A 39 0.84 -8.02 2.03
CA TYR A 39 0.83 -6.90 2.96
C TYR A 39 0.62 -7.39 4.39
N GLY A 40 1.15 -6.65 5.37
CA GLY A 40 0.94 -6.93 6.78
C GLY A 40 1.03 -5.67 7.65
N PRO A 41 0.65 -5.74 8.94
CA PRO A 41 0.17 -6.93 9.65
C PRO A 41 -1.30 -7.29 9.40
N THR A 42 -2.03 -6.44 8.68
CA THR A 42 -3.40 -6.64 8.22
C THR A 42 -3.55 -5.95 6.87
N THR A 43 -4.44 -6.45 6.03
CA THR A 43 -4.91 -5.86 4.77
C THR A 43 -6.25 -5.15 4.94
N ASN A 44 -6.90 -5.35 6.09
CA ASN A 44 -8.18 -4.75 6.43
C ASN A 44 -7.97 -3.66 7.49
N PHE A 45 -8.25 -2.43 7.11
CA PHE A 45 -7.98 -1.21 7.88
C PHE A 45 -9.28 -0.54 8.33
N GLU A 46 -9.21 0.10 9.50
CA GLU A 46 -10.28 0.96 10.01
C GLU A 46 -9.70 2.33 10.35
N VAL A 47 -10.33 3.39 9.85
CA VAL A 47 -9.88 4.78 10.06
C VAL A 47 -11.08 5.71 10.28
N PRO A 48 -10.90 6.87 10.94
CA PRO A 48 -12.00 7.79 11.14
C PRO A 48 -12.42 8.49 9.85
N ALA A 49 -13.70 8.83 9.73
CA ALA A 49 -14.18 9.75 8.68
C ALA A 49 -13.63 11.17 8.85
N HIS A 50 -13.44 11.87 7.73
CA HIS A 50 -12.97 13.27 7.71
C HIS A 50 -11.68 13.51 8.52
N ALA A 51 -10.76 12.56 8.48
CA ALA A 51 -9.53 12.57 9.26
C ALA A 51 -8.31 12.58 8.34
N VAL A 52 -7.22 13.15 8.83
CA VAL A 52 -5.92 12.91 8.22
C VAL A 52 -5.52 11.48 8.58
N VAL A 53 -5.19 10.68 7.59
CA VAL A 53 -4.57 9.36 7.78
C VAL A 53 -3.14 9.46 7.29
N THR A 54 -2.18 9.14 8.16
CA THR A 54 -0.78 8.97 7.77
C THR A 54 -0.45 7.50 7.70
N VAL A 55 -0.03 7.04 6.52
CA VAL A 55 0.37 5.66 6.28
C VAL A 55 1.88 5.60 6.19
N THR A 56 2.50 4.70 6.93
CA THR A 56 3.91 4.33 6.79
C THR A 56 4.00 2.88 6.33
N VAL A 57 4.57 2.66 5.15
CA VAL A 57 4.79 1.36 4.53
C VAL A 57 6.28 1.02 4.56
N ARG A 58 6.62 -0.16 5.07
CA ARG A 58 7.96 -0.76 4.90
C ARG A 58 7.92 -1.74 3.73
N GLN A 59 8.54 -1.39 2.62
CA GLN A 59 8.59 -2.22 1.41
C GLN A 59 9.85 -3.10 1.47
N TYR A 60 9.68 -4.41 1.64
CA TYR A 60 10.81 -5.37 1.73
C TYR A 60 11.06 -6.15 0.43
N ASP A 61 10.05 -6.21 -0.44
CA ASP A 61 10.09 -7.04 -1.63
C ASP A 61 10.89 -6.38 -2.77
N THR A 62 11.28 -7.17 -3.75
CA THR A 62 11.89 -6.69 -4.99
C THR A 62 10.87 -6.00 -5.90
N GLY A 63 11.30 -5.55 -7.07
CA GLY A 63 10.44 -4.86 -8.02
C GLY A 63 10.93 -4.90 -9.45
N GLY A 64 10.22 -4.20 -10.33
CA GLY A 64 10.53 -4.13 -11.75
C GLY A 64 9.75 -3.04 -12.48
N THR A 65 9.53 -3.27 -13.77
CA THR A 65 8.79 -2.33 -14.63
C THR A 65 7.29 -2.51 -14.49
N ILE A 66 6.59 -1.47 -14.03
CA ILE A 66 5.13 -1.45 -14.00
C ILE A 66 4.56 -1.22 -15.41
N TYR A 67 3.46 -1.90 -15.74
CA TYR A 67 2.85 -1.82 -17.07
C TYR A 67 2.18 -0.48 -17.33
N ASN A 68 1.56 0.11 -16.31
CA ASN A 68 0.93 1.42 -16.40
C ASN A 68 1.71 2.45 -15.56
N PRO A 69 2.50 3.34 -16.20
CA PRO A 69 3.28 4.36 -15.49
C PRO A 69 2.44 5.34 -14.67
N TYR A 70 1.12 5.41 -14.89
CA TYR A 70 0.21 6.17 -14.03
C TYR A 70 0.37 5.79 -12.56
N PHE A 71 0.52 4.49 -12.27
CA PHE A 71 0.68 3.99 -10.90
C PHE A 71 2.11 4.14 -10.36
N ALA A 72 3.07 4.61 -11.16
CA ALA A 72 4.39 5.05 -10.69
C ALA A 72 4.39 6.51 -10.20
N GLN A 73 3.24 7.19 -10.22
CA GLN A 73 3.06 8.55 -9.70
C GLN A 73 2.19 8.54 -8.42
N VAL A 74 2.35 9.57 -7.60
CA VAL A 74 1.58 9.77 -6.36
C VAL A 74 0.29 10.52 -6.68
N HIS A 75 -0.85 9.96 -6.29
CA HIS A 75 -2.18 10.54 -6.50
C HIS A 75 -2.99 10.60 -5.20
N GLY A 76 -3.84 11.62 -5.07
CA GLY A 76 -4.83 11.73 -3.99
C GLY A 76 -4.28 12.07 -2.60
N THR A 77 -2.98 11.95 -2.37
CA THR A 77 -2.33 12.35 -1.11
C THR A 77 -2.34 13.86 -0.88
N LEU A 78 -2.19 14.27 0.37
CA LEU A 78 -1.97 15.65 0.77
C LEU A 78 -0.72 16.22 0.06
N GLY A 79 -0.92 17.31 -0.68
CA GLY A 79 0.14 17.96 -1.45
C GLY A 79 0.56 17.21 -2.72
N GLY A 80 -0.07 16.08 -3.06
CA GLY A 80 0.33 15.26 -4.21
C GLY A 80 1.72 14.64 -4.05
N THR A 81 2.10 14.30 -2.81
CA THR A 81 3.45 13.82 -2.48
C THR A 81 3.44 12.67 -1.47
N ALA A 82 4.49 11.87 -1.52
CA ALA A 82 4.88 10.93 -0.48
C ALA A 82 6.35 11.18 -0.10
N THR A 83 6.83 10.57 0.97
CA THR A 83 8.26 10.46 1.24
C THR A 83 8.73 9.03 1.02
N VAL A 84 9.90 8.89 0.42
CA VAL A 84 10.64 7.62 0.27
C VAL A 84 11.98 7.81 0.97
N ASP A 85 12.22 7.04 2.03
CA ASP A 85 13.42 7.13 2.87
C ASP A 85 13.70 8.58 3.33
N GLY A 86 12.64 9.29 3.69
CA GLY A 86 12.68 10.69 4.14
C GLY A 86 12.77 11.74 3.04
N LYS A 87 12.85 11.35 1.76
CA LYS A 87 12.87 12.28 0.62
C LYS A 87 11.48 12.45 0.02
N THR A 88 11.00 13.69 -0.09
CA THR A 88 9.72 14.00 -0.74
C THR A 88 9.78 13.68 -2.24
N VAL A 89 8.76 13.00 -2.74
CA VAL A 89 8.60 12.62 -4.14
C VAL A 89 7.15 12.80 -4.59
N THR A 90 6.96 13.03 -5.90
CA THR A 90 5.64 13.00 -6.57
C THR A 90 5.44 11.70 -7.37
N GLY A 91 6.44 10.82 -7.39
CA GLY A 91 6.46 9.56 -8.11
C GLY A 91 7.85 8.91 -8.03
N ILE A 92 7.97 7.69 -8.54
CA ILE A 92 9.25 6.96 -8.62
C ILE A 92 9.53 6.54 -10.06
N ASN A 93 10.72 5.99 -10.31
CA ASN A 93 11.04 5.41 -11.62
C ASN A 93 10.09 4.23 -11.90
N PRO A 94 9.34 4.24 -13.02
CA PRO A 94 8.41 3.15 -13.34
C PRO A 94 9.10 1.80 -13.56
N ASN A 95 10.43 1.75 -13.69
CA ASN A 95 11.23 0.53 -13.83
C ASN A 95 11.69 -0.09 -12.51
N THR A 96 11.33 0.51 -11.37
CA THR A 96 11.79 0.08 -10.05
C THR A 96 10.63 -0.04 -9.06
N VAL A 97 9.41 -0.26 -9.53
CA VAL A 97 8.23 -0.38 -8.68
C VAL A 97 8.21 -1.79 -8.09
N GLY A 98 8.18 -1.89 -6.76
CA GLY A 98 8.00 -3.15 -6.06
C GLY A 98 6.52 -3.47 -5.88
N HIS A 99 5.76 -2.50 -5.38
CA HIS A 99 4.32 -2.63 -5.13
C HIS A 99 3.65 -1.26 -5.22
N THR A 100 2.33 -1.20 -5.16
CA THR A 100 1.59 0.04 -4.93
C THR A 100 0.59 -0.14 -3.80
N PHE A 101 0.21 0.96 -3.17
CA PHE A 101 -1.00 1.06 -2.38
C PHE A 101 -2.00 1.90 -3.17
N THR A 102 -3.03 1.26 -3.74
CA THR A 102 -4.05 1.92 -4.56
C THR A 102 -5.42 1.75 -3.94
N LEU A 103 -5.91 2.80 -3.26
CA LEU A 103 -7.26 2.88 -2.73
C LEU A 103 -8.23 3.35 -3.82
N HIS A 104 -9.34 2.65 -3.98
CA HIS A 104 -10.39 3.00 -4.92
C HIS A 104 -11.78 2.67 -4.35
N MET A 105 -12.81 3.29 -4.91
CA MET A 105 -14.21 3.06 -4.48
C MET A 105 -14.79 1.80 -5.16
N PHE A 106 -15.59 1.03 -4.42
CA PHE A 106 -16.34 -0.12 -4.96
C PHE A 106 -17.83 0.18 -5.21
N GLN A 107 -18.40 1.24 -4.60
CA GLN A 107 -19.86 1.46 -4.54
C GLN A 107 -20.30 2.88 -4.93
N ALA A 108 -21.50 3.01 -5.51
CA ALA A 108 -22.06 4.27 -6.02
C ALA A 108 -22.70 5.19 -4.96
N ASN A 109 -22.99 4.67 -3.75
CA ASN A 109 -23.72 5.40 -2.70
C ASN A 109 -22.82 5.92 -1.57
N GLN A 110 -21.51 5.97 -1.78
CA GLN A 110 -20.55 6.55 -0.84
C GLN A 110 -19.67 7.59 -1.55
N PRO A 111 -19.00 8.48 -0.81
CA PRO A 111 -18.05 9.41 -1.43
C PRO A 111 -16.95 8.68 -2.19
N ALA A 112 -16.63 9.17 -3.40
CA ALA A 112 -15.49 8.67 -4.16
C ALA A 112 -14.18 9.10 -3.48
N GLU A 113 -13.25 8.16 -3.38
CA GLU A 113 -11.89 8.42 -2.89
C GLU A 113 -10.92 7.60 -3.73
N PHE A 114 -9.83 8.24 -4.15
CA PHE A 114 -8.79 7.60 -4.94
C PHE A 114 -7.42 8.06 -4.43
N ILE A 115 -6.63 7.11 -3.94
CA ILE A 115 -5.25 7.32 -3.49
C ILE A 115 -4.39 6.29 -4.20
N SER A 116 -3.26 6.70 -4.78
CA SER A 116 -2.31 5.76 -5.37
C SER A 116 -0.90 6.19 -5.01
N VAL A 117 -0.15 5.30 -4.35
CA VAL A 117 1.23 5.57 -3.95
C VAL A 117 2.11 4.40 -4.40
N PRO A 118 3.12 4.65 -5.24
CA PRO A 118 4.08 3.62 -5.61
C PRO A 118 5.08 3.37 -4.48
N LEU A 119 5.48 2.11 -4.35
CA LEU A 119 6.49 1.66 -3.41
C LEU A 119 7.69 1.15 -4.20
N PRO A 120 8.89 1.74 -4.03
CA PRO A 120 10.08 1.28 -4.75
C PRO A 120 10.50 -0.10 -4.24
N GLY A 121 10.86 -0.99 -5.17
CA GLY A 121 11.36 -2.33 -4.83
C GLY A 121 12.79 -2.28 -4.29
N VAL A 122 13.08 -3.16 -3.34
CA VAL A 122 14.44 -3.40 -2.85
C VAL A 122 15.27 -4.12 -3.93
N SER A 123 16.58 -3.87 -3.96
CA SER A 123 17.49 -4.60 -4.85
C SER A 123 17.42 -6.11 -4.59
N ALA A 124 17.31 -6.91 -5.66
CA ALA A 124 17.36 -8.38 -5.58
C ALA A 124 18.69 -8.92 -5.01
N SER A 125 19.74 -8.10 -4.99
CA SER A 125 21.04 -8.43 -4.38
C SER A 125 21.22 -7.91 -2.96
N ALA A 126 20.20 -7.27 -2.37
CA ALA A 126 20.28 -6.76 -1.01
C ALA A 126 20.41 -7.92 0.00
N PRO A 127 21.34 -7.85 0.97
CA PRO A 127 21.49 -8.89 1.96
C PRO A 127 20.32 -8.89 2.95
N ASN A 128 19.86 -10.08 3.33
CA ASN A 128 18.87 -10.23 4.39
C ASN A 128 19.51 -10.07 5.76
N HIS A 129 18.75 -9.49 6.69
CA HIS A 129 19.10 -9.41 8.11
C HIS A 129 18.62 -10.66 8.86
N ALA A 130 18.83 -10.68 10.19
CA ALA A 130 18.44 -11.80 11.04
C ALA A 130 16.93 -12.12 11.03
N ASN A 131 16.09 -11.16 10.63
CA ASN A 131 14.65 -11.35 10.47
C ASN A 131 14.26 -11.99 9.13
N GLY A 132 15.22 -12.34 8.27
CA GLY A 132 14.98 -12.97 6.97
C GLY A 132 14.74 -12.00 5.81
N TYR A 133 14.71 -10.68 6.05
CA TYR A 133 14.38 -9.67 5.04
C TYR A 133 15.49 -8.61 4.91
N PRO A 134 15.62 -7.93 3.76
CA PRO A 134 16.60 -6.86 3.60
C PRO A 134 16.20 -5.59 4.38
N THR A 135 17.03 -4.54 4.32
CA THR A 135 16.60 -3.21 4.75
C THR A 135 15.46 -2.75 3.84
N PRO A 136 14.27 -2.40 4.37
CA PRO A 136 13.16 -1.98 3.53
C PRO A 136 13.34 -0.54 3.07
N HIS A 137 12.69 -0.19 1.96
CA HIS A 137 12.35 1.21 1.70
C HIS A 137 11.21 1.63 2.63
N VAL A 138 11.32 2.81 3.25
CA VAL A 138 10.26 3.36 4.10
C VAL A 138 9.52 4.44 3.34
N VAL A 139 8.26 4.16 2.99
CA VAL A 139 7.38 5.09 2.30
C VAL A 139 6.38 5.67 3.29
N THR A 140 6.24 6.99 3.35
CA THR A 140 5.21 7.64 4.18
C THR A 140 4.40 8.63 3.37
N PHE A 141 3.07 8.57 3.50
CA PHE A 141 2.17 9.50 2.84
C PHE A 141 1.00 9.83 3.74
N SER A 142 0.24 10.85 3.39
CA SER A 142 -0.98 11.19 4.12
C SER A 142 -2.09 11.58 3.17
N PHE A 143 -3.32 11.29 3.55
CA PHE A 143 -4.51 11.69 2.82
C PHE A 143 -5.62 12.06 3.80
N VAL A 144 -6.70 12.68 3.31
CA VAL A 144 -7.87 13.00 4.13
C VAL A 144 -8.99 12.07 3.71
N THR A 145 -9.46 11.24 4.63
CA THR A 145 -10.58 10.34 4.39
C THR A 145 -11.84 11.13 4.06
N ALA A 146 -12.65 10.58 3.16
CA ALA A 146 -13.96 11.11 2.86
C ALA A 146 -14.96 10.83 4.02
N GLY A 147 -16.25 10.81 3.71
CA GLY A 147 -17.28 10.42 4.66
C GLY A 147 -17.26 8.91 4.94
N PRO A 148 -18.09 8.43 5.90
CA PRO A 148 -18.19 7.01 6.21
C PRO A 148 -18.49 6.16 4.99
N GLY A 149 -17.86 4.98 4.90
CA GLY A 149 -17.96 4.10 3.75
C GLY A 149 -16.97 2.93 3.79
N ARG A 150 -17.09 2.02 2.84
CA ARG A 150 -16.16 0.89 2.68
C ARG A 150 -15.45 1.00 1.35
N TYR A 151 -14.15 1.13 1.41
CA TYR A 151 -13.27 1.26 0.27
C TYR A 151 -12.47 -0.03 0.10
N VAL A 152 -12.02 -0.26 -1.12
CA VAL A 152 -11.14 -1.38 -1.45
C VAL A 152 -9.80 -0.82 -1.86
N TRP A 153 -8.75 -1.55 -1.57
CA TRP A 153 -7.43 -1.21 -2.09
C TRP A 153 -6.79 -2.46 -2.67
N ASN A 154 -5.94 -2.27 -3.65
CA ASN A 154 -5.16 -3.30 -4.28
C ASN A 154 -3.76 -2.78 -4.63
N CYS A 155 -2.82 -3.69 -4.80
CA CYS A 155 -1.59 -3.44 -5.51
C CYS A 155 -1.86 -3.46 -7.02
N GLU A 156 -1.27 -2.51 -7.74
CA GLU A 156 -1.38 -2.34 -9.20
C GLU A 156 -0.09 -2.76 -9.93
N PHE A 157 0.86 -3.36 -9.21
CA PHE A 157 2.05 -3.96 -9.80
C PHE A 157 1.80 -5.43 -10.14
N PRO A 158 1.83 -5.83 -11.42
CA PRO A 158 1.44 -7.17 -11.88
C PRO A 158 2.50 -8.23 -11.56
N CYS A 159 2.54 -8.69 -10.30
CA CYS A 159 3.51 -9.67 -9.81
C CYS A 159 2.89 -11.03 -9.45
N GLY A 160 1.60 -11.19 -9.70
CA GLY A 160 0.86 -12.43 -9.47
C GLY A 160 0.91 -13.41 -10.64
N THR A 161 -0.09 -14.27 -10.70
CA THR A 161 -0.25 -15.28 -11.76
C THR A 161 -1.38 -14.91 -12.71
N GLY A 162 -1.66 -15.72 -13.74
CA GLY A 162 -2.83 -15.52 -14.59
C GLY A 162 -2.75 -14.29 -15.50
N TYR A 163 -3.92 -13.76 -15.88
CA TYR A 163 -4.03 -12.69 -16.89
C TYR A 163 -3.30 -11.42 -16.43
N GLU A 164 -2.34 -10.98 -17.24
CA GLU A 164 -1.53 -9.77 -17.01
C GLU A 164 -0.88 -9.70 -15.61
N GLY A 165 -0.66 -10.84 -14.95
CA GLY A 165 -0.03 -10.89 -13.62
C GLY A 165 -0.91 -10.44 -12.44
N PHE A 166 -2.25 -10.41 -12.60
CA PHE A 166 -3.19 -9.96 -11.55
C PHE A 166 -3.98 -11.07 -10.84
N GLY A 167 -3.63 -12.33 -11.05
CA GLY A 167 -4.18 -13.47 -10.31
C GLY A 167 -3.32 -13.91 -9.12
N GLY A 168 -3.76 -14.93 -8.39
CA GLY A 168 -3.04 -15.43 -7.21
C GLY A 168 -3.05 -14.40 -6.08
N PRO A 169 -1.90 -13.96 -5.54
CA PRO A 169 -1.87 -13.00 -4.43
C PRO A 169 -2.53 -11.67 -4.77
N MET A 170 -2.55 -11.29 -6.04
CA MET A 170 -3.12 -10.03 -6.55
C MET A 170 -4.64 -10.02 -6.61
N SER A 171 -5.28 -11.19 -6.44
CA SER A 171 -6.73 -11.37 -6.51
C SER A 171 -7.29 -12.14 -5.31
N THR A 172 -6.53 -12.17 -4.20
CA THR A 172 -6.88 -12.95 -3.02
C THR A 172 -6.78 -12.04 -1.81
N GLU A 173 -7.96 -11.68 -1.26
CA GLU A 173 -8.08 -10.85 -0.07
C GLU A 173 -7.20 -11.40 1.06
N GLY A 174 -6.43 -10.52 1.70
CA GLY A 174 -5.44 -10.89 2.71
C GLY A 174 -3.99 -10.83 2.22
N TYR A 175 -3.75 -10.81 0.90
CA TYR A 175 -2.40 -10.75 0.34
C TYR A 175 -2.10 -9.35 -0.20
N MET A 176 -2.45 -9.07 -1.46
CA MET A 176 -2.10 -7.82 -2.15
C MET A 176 -3.28 -6.91 -2.40
N ASP A 177 -4.42 -7.23 -1.80
CA ASP A 177 -5.64 -6.44 -1.76
C ASP A 177 -6.32 -6.58 -0.38
N GLY A 178 -7.23 -5.65 -0.11
CA GLY A 178 -7.97 -5.62 1.14
C GLY A 178 -8.92 -4.44 1.20
N THR A 179 -9.35 -4.07 2.42
CA THR A 179 -10.35 -3.02 2.60
C THR A 179 -9.94 -1.92 3.55
N LEU A 180 -10.53 -0.75 3.36
CA LEU A 180 -10.46 0.40 4.26
C LEU A 180 -11.87 0.78 4.64
N THR A 181 -12.22 0.57 5.91
CA THR A 181 -13.49 1.03 6.48
C THR A 181 -13.29 2.40 7.10
N VAL A 182 -14.13 3.36 6.68
CA VAL A 182 -14.13 4.73 7.18
C VAL A 182 -15.37 4.91 8.05
N GLY A 183 -15.22 5.32 9.32
CA GLY A 183 -16.31 5.39 10.30
C GLY A 183 -16.15 6.43 11.39
#